data_AF-A0A2D5BT75-F1
#
_entry.id   AF-A0A2D5BT75-F1
#
_cell.length_a   1.000
_cell.length_b   1.000
_cell.length_c   1.000
_cell.angle_alpha   90.00
_cell.angle_beta   90.00
_cell.angle_gamma   90.00
#
_symmetry.space_group_name_H-M   'P 1'
#
loop_
_entity.id
_entity.type
_entity.pdbx_description
1 polymer ?
#
loop_
_entity_poly.entity_id
_entity_poly.type
_entity_poly.pdbx_seq_one_letter_code
_entity_poly.pdbx_strand_id
1 'polypeptide(L)'
;MGTVEILMTLPIRSHEVVLGKFLASFLVLVLMIILSFPLPLALNSLGNPDNGQIFTSYLGLILVGAAYIAIGLCASTFTSDQVIAFVVGIIASFAMLVIGFVPWLRDFGLSYHFNSITRGVVDSRDLIYYFSVIGFFLYLSVLSVESKRWR
;
A
#
# COMPACT_ATOMS: atom_id res chain seq x y z
N MET A 1 7.47 17.43 16.42
CA MET A 1 7.08 17.29 17.84
C MET A 1 5.76 18.00 18.21
N GLY A 2 5.14 18.86 17.38
CA GLY A 2 3.91 19.58 17.80
C GLY A 2 2.55 18.89 17.57
N THR A 3 2.38 18.04 16.55
CA THR A 3 1.04 17.51 16.18
C THR A 3 0.64 16.26 16.97
N VAL A 4 1.61 15.50 17.48
CA VAL A 4 1.39 14.24 18.20
C VAL A 4 0.89 14.51 19.63
N GLU A 5 1.38 15.56 20.31
CA GLU A 5 0.88 15.96 21.63
C GLU A 5 -0.57 16.47 21.60
N ILE A 6 -0.94 17.24 20.58
CA ILE A 6 -2.33 17.75 20.43
C ILE A 6 -3.31 16.61 20.10
N LEU A 7 -2.88 15.57 19.37
CA LEU A 7 -3.73 14.41 19.09
C LEU A 7 -3.89 13.48 20.30
N MET A 8 -2.96 13.49 21.26
CA MET A 8 -3.06 12.68 22.49
C MET A 8 -3.97 13.30 23.55
N THR A 9 -4.34 14.58 23.43
CA THR A 9 -5.29 15.25 24.35
C THR A 9 -6.74 15.18 23.88
N LEU A 10 -7.00 14.83 22.61
CA LEU A 10 -8.35 14.52 22.13
C LEU A 10 -8.68 13.04 22.31
N PRO A 11 -9.93 12.68 22.67
CA PRO A 11 -10.38 11.29 22.87
C PRO A 11 -10.59 10.57 21.53
N ILE A 12 -9.62 10.64 20.63
CA ILE A 12 -9.67 10.01 19.31
C ILE A 12 -9.15 8.59 19.45
N ARG A 13 -9.86 7.63 18.87
CA ARG A 13 -9.47 6.22 18.95
C ARG A 13 -8.26 5.98 18.06
N SER A 14 -7.27 5.22 18.53
CA SER A 14 -6.01 5.00 17.78
C SER A 14 -6.22 4.43 16.37
N HIS A 15 -7.28 3.65 16.16
CA HIS A 15 -7.64 3.15 14.84
C HIS A 15 -8.13 4.23 13.87
N GLU A 16 -8.81 5.28 14.36
CA GLU A 16 -9.30 6.39 13.51
C GLU A 16 -8.13 7.21 12.97
N VAL A 17 -7.09 7.41 13.78
CA VAL A 17 -5.88 8.12 13.37
C VAL A 17 -5.13 7.36 12.28
N VAL A 18 -4.95 6.04 12.47
CA VAL A 18 -4.25 5.19 11.50
C VAL A 18 -5.04 5.07 10.21
N LEU A 19 -6.35 4.79 10.29
CA LEU A 19 -7.23 4.71 9.13
C LEU A 19 -7.32 6.05 8.40
N GLY A 20 -7.43 7.17 9.11
CA GLY A 20 -7.45 8.50 8.50
C GLY A 20 -6.18 8.80 7.70
N LYS A 21 -5.00 8.48 8.24
CA LYS A 21 -3.73 8.61 7.51
C LYS A 21 -3.66 7.69 6.30
N PHE A 22 -4.08 6.44 6.46
CA PHE A 22 -4.13 5.49 5.35
C PHE A 22 -5.05 5.96 4.23
N LEU A 23 -6.28 6.37 4.55
CA LEU A 23 -7.25 6.88 3.56
C LEU A 23 -6.75 8.16 2.87
N ALA A 24 -6.10 9.07 3.60
CA ALA A 24 -5.52 10.27 3.01
C ALA A 24 -4.46 9.91 1.94
N SER A 25 -3.52 9.02 2.28
CA SER A 25 -2.52 8.54 1.33
C SER A 25 -3.11 7.73 0.18
N PHE A 26 -4.13 6.91 0.46
CA PHE A 26 -4.84 6.12 -0.54
C PHE A 26 -5.59 7.00 -1.55
N LEU A 27 -6.25 8.06 -1.09
CA LEU A 27 -6.91 9.03 -1.98
C LEU A 27 -5.92 9.74 -2.90
N VAL A 28 -4.75 10.13 -2.38
CA VAL A 28 -3.67 10.71 -3.21
C VAL A 28 -3.21 9.72 -4.27
N LEU A 29 -3.09 8.44 -3.92
CA LEU A 29 -2.73 7.38 -4.86
C LEU A 29 -3.79 7.21 -5.95
N VAL A 30 -5.07 7.12 -5.58
CA VAL A 30 -6.18 7.01 -6.55
C VAL A 30 -6.22 8.23 -7.47
N LEU A 31 -5.99 9.44 -6.94
CA LEU A 31 -5.91 10.66 -7.74
C LEU A 31 -4.77 10.62 -8.76
N MET A 32 -3.58 10.15 -8.36
CA MET A 32 -2.45 9.98 -9.28
C MET A 32 -2.75 8.98 -10.40
N ILE A 33 -3.46 7.90 -10.09
CA ILE A 33 -3.86 6.89 -11.06
C ILE A 33 -4.88 7.43 -12.06
N ILE A 34 -5.88 8.19 -11.58
CA ILE A 34 -6.85 8.87 -12.43
C ILE A 34 -6.14 9.87 -13.35
N LEU A 35 -5.15 10.60 -12.85
CA LEU A 35 -4.37 11.53 -13.67
C LEU A 35 -3.53 10.82 -14.75
N SER A 36 -3.22 9.53 -14.58
CA SER A 36 -2.58 8.70 -15.62
C SER A 36 -3.55 8.13 -16.66
N PHE A 37 -4.87 8.29 -16.48
CA PHE A 37 -5.88 7.81 -17.43
C PHE A 37 -5.82 8.39 -18.86
N PRO A 38 -5.23 9.58 -19.14
CA PRO A 38 -5.03 10.04 -20.52
C PRO A 38 -4.13 9.11 -21.36
N LEU A 39 -3.24 8.33 -20.75
CA LEU A 39 -2.33 7.40 -21.44
C LEU A 39 -3.06 6.26 -22.17
N PRO A 40 -3.95 5.47 -21.52
CA PRO A 40 -4.70 4.42 -22.21
C PRO A 40 -5.66 4.97 -23.27
N LEU A 41 -6.20 6.18 -23.09
CA LEU A 41 -7.02 6.85 -24.11
C LEU A 41 -6.22 7.16 -25.37
N ALA A 42 -4.99 7.64 -25.22
CA ALA A 42 -4.07 7.85 -26.33
C ALA A 42 -3.69 6.52 -27.01
N LEU A 43 -3.41 5.48 -26.22
CA LEU A 43 -3.08 4.14 -26.73
C LEU A 43 -4.22 3.49 -27.52
N ASN A 44 -5.48 3.69 -27.10
CA ASN A 44 -6.64 3.20 -27.83
C ASN A 44 -6.83 3.91 -29.19
N SER A 45 -6.37 5.16 -29.30
CA SER A 45 -6.41 5.91 -30.56
C SER A 45 -5.31 5.49 -31.55
N LEU A 46 -4.18 4.93 -31.07
CA LEU A 46 -3.03 4.56 -31.89
C LEU A 46 -2.92 3.05 -32.20
N GLY A 47 -3.70 2.18 -31.55
CA GLY A 47 -3.65 0.73 -31.78
C GLY A 47 -4.88 -0.01 -31.24
N ASN A 48 -4.83 -1.35 -31.24
CA ASN A 48 -5.81 -2.23 -30.57
C ASN A 48 -5.23 -2.77 -29.26
N PRO A 49 -5.13 -1.96 -28.19
CA PRO A 49 -4.70 -2.47 -26.90
C PRO A 49 -5.78 -3.40 -26.30
N ASP A 50 -5.34 -4.40 -25.55
CA ASP A 50 -6.24 -5.23 -24.76
C ASP A 50 -6.77 -4.40 -23.58
N ASN A 51 -8.00 -3.89 -23.73
CA ASN A 51 -8.68 -3.10 -22.70
C ASN A 51 -8.87 -3.89 -21.39
N GLY A 52 -8.95 -5.22 -21.45
CA GLY A 52 -9.01 -6.09 -20.28
C GLY A 52 -7.72 -6.00 -19.49
N GLN A 53 -6.58 -6.15 -20.16
CA GLN A 53 -5.25 -6.04 -19.53
C GLN A 53 -5.00 -4.65 -18.93
N ILE A 54 -5.46 -3.58 -19.58
CA ILE A 54 -5.37 -2.22 -19.06
C ILE A 54 -6.14 -2.10 -17.75
N PHE A 55 -7.40 -2.55 -17.73
CA PHE A 55 -8.25 -2.46 -16.54
C PHE A 55 -7.68 -3.26 -15.36
N THR A 56 -7.24 -4.49 -15.60
CA THR A 56 -6.65 -5.32 -14.53
C THR A 56 -5.34 -4.73 -14.01
N SER A 57 -4.51 -4.14 -14.89
CA SER A 57 -3.28 -3.48 -14.49
C SER A 57 -3.52 -2.28 -13.58
N TYR A 58 -4.55 -1.47 -13.86
CA TYR A 58 -4.94 -0.36 -12.98
C TYR A 58 -5.44 -0.85 -11.62
N LEU A 59 -6.25 -1.91 -11.60
CA LEU A 59 -6.72 -2.52 -10.36
C LEU A 59 -5.55 -3.10 -9.53
N GLY A 60 -4.60 -3.77 -10.18
CA GLY A 60 -3.37 -4.26 -9.55
C GLY A 60 -2.51 -3.14 -8.99
N LEU A 61 -2.40 -2.00 -9.69
CA LEU A 61 -1.64 -0.84 -9.24
C LEU A 61 -2.24 -0.22 -7.97
N ILE A 62 -3.57 -0.14 -7.88
CA ILE A 62 -4.28 0.33 -6.69
C ILE A 62 -3.98 -0.59 -5.49
N LEU A 63 -4.07 -1.91 -5.68
CA LEU A 63 -3.85 -2.91 -4.62
C LEU A 63 -2.39 -2.93 -4.13
N VAL A 64 -1.43 -2.98 -5.05
CA VAL A 64 0.01 -2.94 -4.72
C VAL A 64 0.37 -1.64 -4.03
N GLY A 65 -0.15 -0.52 -4.55
CA GLY A 65 0.04 0.80 -3.97
C GLY A 65 -0.48 0.90 -2.54
N ALA A 66 -1.69 0.40 -2.30
CA ALA A 66 -2.28 0.33 -0.97
C ALA A 66 -1.45 -0.51 0.01
N ALA A 67 -0.89 -1.64 -0.45
CA ALA A 67 0.00 -2.47 0.36
C ALA A 67 1.29 -1.72 0.75
N TYR A 68 1.93 -1.01 -0.18
CA TYR A 68 3.12 -0.21 0.13
C TYR A 68 2.82 0.96 1.08
N ILE A 69 1.66 1.63 0.94
CA ILE A 69 1.22 2.67 1.89
C ILE A 69 1.07 2.07 3.30
N ALA A 70 0.45 0.90 3.42
CA ALA A 70 0.28 0.24 4.72
C ALA A 70 1.63 -0.13 5.36
N ILE A 71 2.58 -0.65 4.58
CA ILE A 71 3.95 -0.97 5.03
C ILE A 71 4.68 0.30 5.50
N GLY A 72 4.65 1.37 4.70
CA GLY A 72 5.28 2.65 5.04
C GLY A 72 4.68 3.30 6.28
N LEU A 73 3.35 3.22 6.44
CA LEU A 73 2.66 3.73 7.63
C LEU A 73 3.09 2.98 8.89
N CYS A 74 3.22 1.65 8.81
CA CYS A 74 3.69 0.81 9.90
C CYS A 74 5.14 1.12 10.28
N ALA A 75 6.03 1.31 9.29
CA ALA A 75 7.40 1.76 9.56
C ALA A 75 7.44 3.13 10.27
N SER A 76 6.54 4.03 9.91
CA SER A 76 6.40 5.34 10.57
C SER A 76 5.85 5.26 11.99
N THR A 77 5.08 4.24 12.36
CA THR A 77 4.61 4.09 13.74
C THR A 77 5.71 3.56 14.67
N PHE A 78 6.60 2.71 14.16
CA PHE A 78 7.71 2.16 14.95
C PHE A 78 8.75 3.21 15.32
N THR A 79 9.04 4.17 14.42
CA THR A 79 10.14 5.13 14.63
C THR A 79 9.65 6.51 15.03
N SER A 80 10.33 7.19 15.95
CA SER A 80 10.02 8.57 16.36
C SER A 80 10.65 9.62 15.42
N ASP A 81 11.75 9.26 14.74
CA ASP A 81 12.44 10.11 13.77
C ASP A 81 11.90 9.90 12.35
N GLN A 82 11.48 10.99 11.71
CA GLN A 82 10.89 10.97 10.37
C GLN A 82 11.85 10.45 9.30
N VAL A 83 13.16 10.72 9.42
CA VAL A 83 14.18 10.24 8.49
C VAL A 83 14.33 8.72 8.59
N ILE A 84 14.42 8.19 9.81
CA ILE A 84 14.57 6.75 10.03
C ILE A 84 13.30 6.00 9.61
N ALA A 85 12.12 6.55 9.92
CA ALA A 85 10.84 6.04 9.45
C ALA A 85 10.80 5.88 7.92
N PHE A 86 11.28 6.88 7.18
CA PHE A 86 11.35 6.85 5.72
C PHE A 86 12.30 5.75 5.21
N VAL A 87 13.51 5.68 5.78
CA VAL A 87 14.51 4.67 5.39
C VAL A 87 14.01 3.25 5.67
N VAL A 88 13.42 3.01 6.83
CA VAL A 88 12.85 1.69 7.20
C VAL A 88 11.69 1.34 6.26
N GLY A 89 10.82 2.30 5.92
CA GLY A 89 9.72 2.09 4.97
C GLY A 89 10.22 1.68 3.58
N ILE A 90 11.28 2.31 3.08
CA ILE A 90 11.91 1.93 1.81
C ILE A 90 12.49 0.53 1.89
N ILE A 91 13.26 0.22 2.94
CA ILE A 91 13.90 -1.09 3.10
C ILE A 91 12.84 -2.19 3.19
N ALA A 92 11.76 -1.97 3.95
CA ALA A 92 10.66 -2.92 4.06
C ALA A 92 9.94 -3.13 2.72
N SER A 93 9.69 -2.04 1.98
CA SER A 93 9.08 -2.12 0.65
C SER A 93 9.97 -2.85 -0.34
N PHE A 94 11.28 -2.59 -0.30
CA PHE A 94 12.26 -3.25 -1.16
C PHE A 94 12.41 -4.73 -0.81
N ALA A 95 12.44 -5.09 0.48
CA ALA A 95 12.45 -6.48 0.92
C ALA A 95 11.24 -7.24 0.37
N MET A 96 10.05 -6.66 0.45
CA MET A 96 8.81 -7.27 -0.07
C MET A 96 8.84 -7.47 -1.60
N LEU A 97 9.52 -6.58 -2.31
CA LEU A 97 9.75 -6.70 -3.76
C LEU A 97 10.72 -7.85 -4.08
N VAL A 98 11.84 -7.96 -3.36
CA VAL A 98 12.89 -8.97 -3.57
C VAL A 98 12.38 -10.38 -3.27
N ILE A 99 11.49 -10.55 -2.29
CA ILE A 99 10.85 -11.85 -1.97
C ILE A 99 10.20 -12.47 -3.22
N GLY A 100 9.57 -11.65 -4.08
CA GLY A 100 8.94 -12.15 -5.31
C GLY A 100 9.90 -12.70 -6.37
N PHE A 101 11.19 -12.42 -6.27
CA PHE A 101 12.21 -12.95 -7.18
C PHE A 101 12.77 -14.30 -6.71
N VAL A 102 12.59 -14.66 -5.44
CA VAL A 102 13.09 -15.92 -4.88
C VAL A 102 12.12 -17.06 -5.24
N PRO A 103 12.55 -18.10 -5.97
CA PRO A 103 11.65 -19.14 -6.48
C PRO A 103 10.81 -19.85 -5.40
N TRP A 104 11.39 -20.03 -4.20
CA TRP A 104 10.75 -20.77 -3.10
C TRP A 104 9.87 -19.89 -2.20
N LEU A 105 9.95 -18.56 -2.32
CA LEU A 105 9.09 -17.60 -1.61
C LEU A 105 8.25 -16.76 -2.58
N ARG A 106 8.19 -17.15 -3.85
CA ARG A 106 7.54 -16.40 -4.92
C ARG A 106 6.07 -16.09 -4.59
N ASP A 107 5.38 -17.05 -3.99
CA ASP A 107 3.98 -16.92 -3.57
C ASP A 107 3.77 -15.90 -2.44
N PHE A 108 4.82 -15.51 -1.72
CA PHE A 108 4.77 -14.42 -0.72
C PHE A 108 5.20 -13.07 -1.31
N GLY A 109 5.62 -13.01 -2.58
CA GLY A 109 6.02 -11.77 -3.21
C GLY A 109 4.82 -10.96 -3.72
N LEU A 110 4.78 -9.66 -3.38
CA LEU A 110 3.84 -8.71 -4.00
C LEU A 110 4.03 -8.64 -5.53
N SER A 111 5.26 -8.84 -6.00
CA SER A 111 5.62 -8.79 -7.42
C SER A 111 5.04 -9.95 -8.25
N TYR A 112 4.88 -11.13 -7.65
CA TYR A 112 4.34 -12.31 -8.35
C TYR A 112 2.84 -12.14 -8.63
N HIS A 113 2.10 -11.78 -7.59
CA HIS A 113 0.67 -11.44 -7.67
C HIS A 113 0.42 -10.25 -8.61
N PHE A 114 1.30 -9.25 -8.63
CA PHE A 114 1.19 -8.14 -9.56
C PHE A 114 1.35 -8.60 -11.01
N ASN A 115 2.35 -9.46 -11.32
CA ASN A 115 2.55 -9.98 -12.66
C ASN A 115 1.37 -10.84 -13.16
N SER A 116 0.72 -11.59 -12.25
CA SER A 116 -0.51 -12.34 -12.52
C SER A 116 -1.64 -11.40 -12.96
N ILE A 117 -1.89 -10.34 -12.17
CA ILE A 117 -2.93 -9.34 -12.44
C ILE A 117 -2.66 -8.56 -13.74
N THR A 118 -1.40 -8.20 -14.02
CA THR A 118 -1.00 -7.50 -15.26
C THR A 118 -1.19 -8.34 -16.52
N ARG A 119 -1.38 -9.67 -16.42
CA ARG A 119 -1.67 -10.56 -17.56
C ARG A 119 -3.16 -10.63 -17.91
N GLY A 120 -4.02 -9.85 -17.24
CA GLY A 120 -5.46 -9.84 -17.50
C GLY A 120 -6.26 -10.85 -16.68
N VAL A 121 -5.63 -11.60 -15.77
CA VAL A 121 -6.31 -12.59 -14.92
C VAL A 121 -6.34 -12.06 -13.49
N VAL A 122 -7.54 -11.70 -13.01
CA VAL A 122 -7.75 -11.34 -11.61
C VAL A 122 -8.22 -12.60 -10.89
N ASP A 123 -7.30 -13.28 -10.19
CA ASP A 123 -7.68 -14.37 -9.30
C ASP A 123 -8.16 -13.80 -7.96
N SER A 124 -9.14 -14.45 -7.34
CA SER A 124 -9.60 -14.12 -5.99
C SER A 124 -8.49 -14.30 -4.95
N ARG A 125 -7.55 -15.23 -5.20
CA ARG A 125 -6.38 -15.46 -4.35
C ARG A 125 -5.51 -14.22 -4.23
N ASP A 126 -5.28 -13.54 -5.36
CA ASP A 126 -4.44 -12.35 -5.42
C ASP A 126 -5.06 -11.21 -4.63
N LEU A 127 -6.38 -11.01 -4.76
CA LEU A 127 -7.13 -10.04 -3.96
C LEU A 127 -7.01 -10.33 -2.46
N ILE A 128 -7.28 -11.58 -2.05
CA ILE A 128 -7.22 -11.99 -0.64
C ILE A 128 -5.83 -11.75 -0.07
N TYR A 129 -4.77 -12.04 -0.85
CA TYR A 129 -3.39 -11.77 -0.46
C TYR A 129 -3.15 -10.27 -0.18
N TYR A 130 -3.50 -9.39 -1.11
CA TYR A 130 -3.32 -7.94 -0.92
C TYR A 130 -4.12 -7.41 0.27
N PHE A 131 -5.39 -7.80 0.41
CA PHE A 131 -6.21 -7.37 1.55
C PHE A 131 -5.65 -7.89 2.88
N SER A 132 -5.13 -9.12 2.92
CA SER A 132 -4.46 -9.67 4.10
C SER A 132 -3.21 -8.88 4.48
N VAL A 133 -2.36 -8.53 3.51
CA VAL A 133 -1.15 -7.73 3.74
C VAL A 133 -1.51 -6.33 4.25
N ILE A 134 -2.46 -5.66 3.59
CA ILE A 134 -2.93 -4.32 4.00
C ILE A 134 -3.48 -4.37 5.43
N GLY A 135 -4.39 -5.31 5.71
CA GLY A 135 -4.99 -5.49 7.02
C GLY A 135 -3.96 -5.78 8.11
N PHE A 136 -3.00 -6.66 7.84
CA PHE A 136 -1.93 -7.02 8.78
C PHE A 136 -1.05 -5.82 9.15
N PHE A 137 -0.57 -5.07 8.17
CA PHE A 137 0.28 -3.90 8.43
C PHE A 137 -0.49 -2.74 9.08
N LEU A 138 -1.76 -2.53 8.73
CA LEU A 138 -2.61 -1.55 9.41
C LEU A 138 -2.88 -1.96 10.87
N TYR A 139 -3.15 -3.24 11.13
CA TYR A 139 -3.35 -3.75 12.48
C TYR A 139 -2.11 -3.56 13.36
N LEU A 140 -0.92 -3.89 12.83
CA LEU A 140 0.36 -3.61 13.50
C LEU A 140 0.57 -2.12 13.77
N SER A 141 0.18 -1.25 12.83
CA SER A 141 0.26 0.19 13.00
C SER A 141 -0.61 0.68 14.17
N VAL A 142 -1.84 0.15 14.30
CA VAL A 142 -2.75 0.47 15.41
C VAL A 142 -2.17 0.01 16.75
N LEU A 143 -1.67 -1.23 16.83
CA LEU A 143 -1.04 -1.76 18.04
C LEU A 143 0.20 -0.96 18.45
N SER A 144 1.02 -0.55 17.48
CA SER A 144 2.21 0.27 17.76
C SER A 144 1.85 1.64 18.33
N VAL A 145 0.74 2.24 17.87
CA VAL A 145 0.25 3.53 18.39
C VAL A 145 -0.34 3.35 19.80
N GLU A 146 -1.09 2.28 20.04
CA GLU A 146 -1.66 1.99 21.35
C GLU A 146 -0.57 1.72 22.41
N SER A 147 0.48 0.97 22.06
CA SER A 147 1.61 0.73 22.95
C SER A 147 2.35 2.00 23.36
N LYS A 148 2.44 3.01 22.46
CA LYS A 148 3.04 4.31 22.78
C LYS A 148 2.16 5.17 23.71
N ARG A 149 0.85 4.91 23.77
CA ARG A 149 -0.07 5.60 24.69
C ARG A 149 -0.02 5.05 26.11
N TRP A 150 0.40 3.79 26.29
CA TRP A 150 0.51 3.14 27.60
C TRP A 150 1.86 3.36 28.29
N ARG A 151 2.85 3.90 27.58
CA ARG A 151 4.15 4.34 28.13
C ARG A 151 4.10 5.83 28.41
#